data_AF-A0A1M4SMM7-F1
#
_entry.id   AF-A0A1M4SMM7-F1
#
_cell.length_a   1.000
_cell.length_b   1.000
_cell.length_c   1.000
_cell.angle_alpha   90.00
_cell.angle_beta   90.00
_cell.angle_gamma   90.00
#
_symmetry.space_group_name_H-M   'P 1'
#
loop_
_entity.id
_entity.type
_entity.pdbx_description
1 polymer ?
#
loop_
_entity_poly.entity_id
_entity_poly.type
_entity_poly.pdbx_seq_one_letter_code
_entity_poly.pdbx_strand_id
1 'polypeptide(L)'
;MHLWRFLNEDLVVLDVQARDRMSALREIMERIPQNGRIRNKEKALRDLLDRELLSTTGIGGGFAVPHVLTEEANVPTLVFARSEKGVDFQAKDGRPVHLILVAFASPRKKNFFIQCLYHAVQVLKDPEQFRRLMQAATPEEVLSVLGRKEKPVDRALLEPAVTISKDDPRWKWLNPRQAVGAYLARAASEVLA
;
A
#
# COMPACT_ATOMS: atom_id res chain seq x y z
N MET A 1 -3.54 16.66 1.18
CA MET A 1 -2.21 16.11 0.87
C MET A 1 -2.33 15.43 -0.47
N HIS A 2 -1.37 15.63 -1.39
CA HIS A 2 -1.38 14.94 -2.68
C HIS A 2 -0.53 13.66 -2.60
N LEU A 3 -1.13 12.52 -2.26
CA LEU A 3 -0.52 11.19 -2.18
C LEU A 3 0.27 10.83 -3.44
N TRP A 4 -0.29 11.07 -4.61
CA TRP A 4 0.28 10.57 -5.86
C TRP A 4 1.61 11.20 -6.23
N ARG A 5 2.04 12.26 -5.52
CA ARG A 5 3.39 12.84 -5.67
C ARG A 5 4.53 11.88 -5.34
N PHE A 6 4.25 10.76 -4.66
CA PHE A 6 5.25 9.74 -4.31
C PHE A 6 5.30 8.57 -5.30
N LEU A 7 4.51 8.65 -6.38
CA LEU A 7 4.47 7.75 -7.52
C LEU A 7 4.80 8.55 -8.77
N ASN A 8 5.61 8.00 -9.67
CA ASN A 8 5.88 8.56 -11.00
C ASN A 8 5.89 7.41 -12.02
N GLU A 9 6.09 7.71 -13.30
CA GLU A 9 6.03 6.73 -14.38
C GLU A 9 7.01 5.56 -14.19
N ASP A 10 8.23 5.86 -13.73
CA ASP A 10 9.28 4.87 -13.43
C ASP A 10 8.90 3.88 -12.31
N LEU A 11 7.89 4.23 -11.51
CA LEU A 11 7.41 3.44 -10.37
C LEU A 11 6.09 2.72 -10.72
N VAL A 12 5.78 2.58 -12.01
CA VAL A 12 4.62 1.82 -12.50
C VAL A 12 5.08 0.56 -13.25
N VAL A 13 4.56 -0.59 -12.85
CA VAL A 13 4.89 -1.92 -13.40
C VAL A 13 3.60 -2.60 -13.90
N LEU A 14 3.33 -2.60 -15.20
CA LEU A 14 1.99 -2.98 -15.72
C LEU A 14 1.77 -4.47 -16.01
N ASP A 15 2.85 -5.25 -16.07
CA ASP A 15 2.89 -6.60 -16.62
C ASP A 15 3.62 -7.58 -15.69
N VAL A 16 3.25 -7.60 -14.40
CA VAL A 16 3.80 -8.56 -13.43
C VAL A 16 3.42 -10.00 -13.82
N GLN A 17 4.42 -10.83 -14.09
CA GLN A 17 4.26 -12.21 -14.56
C GLN A 17 4.25 -13.24 -13.43
N ALA A 18 4.89 -12.94 -12.29
CA ALA A 18 4.92 -13.81 -11.13
C ALA A 18 3.52 -14.17 -10.64
N ARG A 19 3.39 -15.39 -10.10
CA ARG A 19 2.10 -15.96 -9.69
C ARG A 19 1.97 -16.16 -8.18
N ASP A 20 3.06 -16.03 -7.45
CA ASP A 20 3.07 -16.05 -5.99
C ASP A 20 3.52 -14.70 -5.43
N ARG A 21 3.06 -14.41 -4.22
CA ARG A 21 3.32 -13.19 -3.47
C ARG A 21 4.80 -12.77 -3.45
N MET A 22 5.70 -13.71 -3.14
CA MET A 22 7.10 -13.38 -2.88
C MET A 22 7.83 -13.10 -4.19
N SER A 23 7.57 -13.90 -5.22
CA SER A 23 8.14 -13.67 -6.55
C SER A 23 7.63 -12.37 -7.17
N ALA A 24 6.34 -12.03 -6.99
CA ALA A 24 5.79 -10.77 -7.46
C ALA A 24 6.48 -9.56 -6.81
N LEU A 25 6.72 -9.60 -5.50
CA LEU A 25 7.44 -8.53 -4.81
C LEU A 25 8.89 -8.39 -5.28
N ARG A 26 9.57 -9.50 -5.59
CA ARG A 26 10.92 -9.47 -6.18
C ARG A 26 10.90 -8.87 -7.57
N GLU A 27 10.00 -9.31 -8.43
CA GLU A 27 9.86 -8.82 -9.81
C GLU A 27 9.56 -7.31 -9.84
N ILE A 28 8.62 -6.86 -9.02
CA ILE A 28 8.30 -5.42 -8.88
C ILE A 28 9.54 -4.65 -8.44
N MET A 29 10.24 -5.13 -7.40
CA MET A 29 11.43 -4.45 -6.90
C MET A 29 12.58 -4.47 -7.90
N GLU A 30 12.74 -5.49 -8.71
CA GLU A 30 13.76 -5.53 -9.75
C GLU A 30 13.56 -4.41 -10.78
N ARG A 31 12.31 -4.20 -11.19
CA ARG A 31 11.94 -3.29 -12.29
C ARG A 31 11.94 -1.80 -11.95
N ILE A 32 11.75 -1.43 -10.69
CA ILE A 32 11.78 -0.01 -10.30
C ILE A 32 13.21 0.50 -10.17
N PRO A 33 13.53 1.73 -10.60
CA PRO A 33 14.85 2.30 -10.36
C PRO A 33 15.02 2.78 -8.91
N GLN A 34 16.27 2.90 -8.46
CA GLN A 34 16.56 3.52 -7.16
C GLN A 34 16.22 5.02 -7.15
N ASN A 35 16.61 5.75 -8.20
CA ASN A 35 16.41 7.20 -8.39
C ASN A 35 16.63 8.07 -7.14
N GLY A 36 17.59 7.67 -6.28
CA GLY A 36 17.86 8.33 -5.01
C GLY A 36 16.75 8.20 -3.95
N ARG A 37 15.66 7.48 -4.23
CA ARG A 37 14.52 7.27 -3.33
C ARG A 37 14.76 6.12 -2.36
N ILE A 38 15.37 5.05 -2.86
CA ILE A 38 15.77 3.86 -2.09
C ILE A 38 17.29 3.73 -2.17
N ARG A 39 17.98 3.75 -1.02
CA ARG A 39 19.44 3.67 -0.93
C ARG A 39 19.98 2.30 -1.33
N ASN A 40 19.36 1.25 -0.78
CA ASN A 40 19.75 -0.13 -1.00
C ASN A 40 18.49 -0.95 -1.34
N LYS A 41 18.34 -1.34 -2.61
CA LYS A 41 17.12 -2.02 -3.09
C LYS A 41 17.02 -3.42 -2.53
N GLU A 42 18.15 -4.11 -2.42
CA GLU A 42 18.23 -5.48 -1.91
C GLU A 42 17.85 -5.54 -0.43
N LYS A 43 18.30 -4.56 0.37
CA LYS A 43 17.91 -4.45 1.77
C LYS A 43 16.45 -4.03 1.92
N ALA A 44 15.97 -3.05 1.16
CA ALA A 44 14.56 -2.65 1.17
C ALA A 44 13.63 -3.81 0.76
N LEU A 45 14.02 -4.62 -0.23
CA LEU A 45 13.31 -5.83 -0.63
C LEU A 45 13.30 -6.87 0.48
N ARG A 46 14.44 -7.14 1.12
CA ARG A 46 14.48 -8.06 2.28
C ARG A 46 13.54 -7.61 3.39
N ASP A 47 13.61 -6.35 3.79
CA ASP A 47 12.74 -5.80 4.84
C ASP A 47 11.25 -5.94 4.45
N LEU A 48 10.91 -5.71 3.17
CA LEU A 48 9.56 -5.87 2.66
C LEU A 48 9.08 -7.33 2.71
N LEU A 49 9.92 -8.27 2.26
CA LEU A 49 9.61 -9.70 2.28
C LEU A 49 9.45 -10.21 3.72
N ASP A 50 10.31 -9.79 4.64
CA ASP A 50 10.24 -10.14 6.06
C ASP A 50 8.92 -9.63 6.68
N ARG A 51 8.50 -8.42 6.32
CA ARG A 51 7.20 -7.88 6.72
C ARG A 51 6.03 -8.68 6.12
N GLU A 52 6.12 -9.09 4.87
CA GLU A 52 5.06 -9.83 4.18
C GLU A 52 4.94 -11.28 4.69
N LEU A 53 6.03 -11.87 5.22
CA LEU A 53 6.02 -13.17 5.88
C LEU A 53 5.20 -13.19 7.18
N LEU A 54 5.13 -12.06 7.90
CA LEU A 54 4.36 -11.98 9.15
C LEU A 54 2.85 -12.16 8.92
N SER A 55 2.35 -11.56 7.85
CA SER A 55 0.95 -11.66 7.45
C SER A 55 0.76 -11.02 6.07
N THR A 56 -0.11 -11.64 5.27
CA THR A 56 -0.55 -11.10 3.97
C THR A 56 -1.02 -9.66 4.07
N THR A 57 -0.62 -8.86 3.10
CA THR A 57 -1.17 -7.52 2.83
C THR A 57 -2.18 -7.53 1.69
N GLY A 58 -2.57 -8.72 1.20
CA GLY A 58 -3.70 -8.92 0.31
C GLY A 58 -5.01 -8.64 1.05
N ILE A 59 -5.64 -7.50 0.76
CA ILE A 59 -6.83 -7.05 1.48
C ILE A 59 -8.13 -7.66 0.94
N GLY A 60 -8.07 -8.30 -0.23
CA GLY A 60 -9.22 -8.82 -0.98
C GLY A 60 -9.68 -7.87 -2.08
N GLY A 61 -10.64 -8.32 -2.90
CA GLY A 61 -11.18 -7.55 -4.01
C GLY A 61 -10.17 -7.31 -5.14
N GLY A 62 -9.18 -8.19 -5.29
CA GLY A 62 -8.13 -8.05 -6.29
C GLY A 62 -6.98 -7.11 -5.89
N PHE A 63 -6.85 -6.75 -4.61
CA PHE A 63 -5.85 -5.80 -4.13
C PHE A 63 -4.88 -6.35 -3.08
N ALA A 64 -3.63 -5.91 -3.19
CA ALA A 64 -2.65 -5.95 -2.11
C ALA A 64 -2.01 -4.58 -1.91
N VAL A 65 -1.64 -4.28 -0.67
CA VAL A 65 -0.88 -3.07 -0.35
C VAL A 65 0.37 -3.40 0.48
N PRO A 66 1.37 -4.07 -0.12
CA PRO A 66 2.60 -4.43 0.55
C PRO A 66 3.33 -3.18 1.02
N HIS A 67 3.89 -3.21 2.22
CA HIS A 67 4.48 -2.01 2.77
C HIS A 67 5.53 -2.28 3.82
N VAL A 68 6.49 -1.38 3.95
CA VAL A 68 7.55 -1.51 4.95
C VAL A 68 8.08 -0.16 5.43
N LEU A 69 8.42 -0.09 6.71
CA LEU A 69 9.26 0.96 7.27
C LEU A 69 10.71 0.48 7.23
N THR A 70 11.56 1.17 6.47
CA THR A 70 12.97 0.80 6.28
C THR A 70 13.85 2.05 6.27
N GLU A 71 15.04 1.97 6.86
CA GLU A 71 16.03 3.06 6.84
C GLU A 71 16.58 3.32 5.42
N GLU A 72 16.35 2.39 4.49
CA GLU A 72 16.76 2.51 3.09
C GLU A 72 15.90 3.50 2.30
N ALA A 73 14.71 3.86 2.81
CA ALA A 73 13.83 4.83 2.16
C ALA A 73 14.22 6.26 2.50
N ASN A 74 14.87 6.96 1.56
CA ASN A 74 15.21 8.39 1.67
C ASN A 74 13.96 9.26 1.73
N VAL A 75 13.00 8.94 0.87
CA VAL A 75 11.70 9.61 0.78
C VAL A 75 10.60 8.54 0.75
N PRO A 76 9.40 8.87 1.24
CA PRO A 76 8.24 8.03 1.01
C PRO A 76 8.11 7.70 -0.48
N THR A 77 7.86 6.44 -0.81
CA THR A 77 7.80 5.98 -2.20
C THR A 77 6.64 5.03 -2.35
N LEU A 78 5.85 5.27 -3.40
CA LEU A 78 4.79 4.38 -3.84
C LEU A 78 5.20 3.75 -5.16
N VAL A 79 4.89 2.47 -5.31
CA VAL A 79 5.05 1.72 -6.55
C VAL A 79 3.71 1.13 -6.88
N PHE A 80 3.24 1.36 -8.09
CA PHE A 80 2.05 0.70 -8.60
C PHE A 80 2.47 -0.47 -9.46
N ALA A 81 1.82 -1.61 -9.26
CA ALA A 81 2.01 -2.77 -10.10
C ALA A 81 0.67 -3.44 -10.45
N ARG A 82 0.62 -4.02 -11.65
CA ARG A 82 -0.53 -4.77 -12.15
C ARG A 82 -0.10 -6.14 -12.64
N SER A 83 -0.91 -7.14 -12.31
CA SER A 83 -0.91 -8.47 -12.94
C SER A 83 -2.29 -8.74 -13.53
N GLU A 84 -2.38 -8.80 -14.86
CA GLU A 84 -3.62 -9.16 -15.56
C GLU A 84 -4.11 -10.55 -15.16
N LYS A 85 -3.13 -11.43 -15.00
CA LYS A 85 -3.26 -12.85 -14.77
C LYS A 85 -3.58 -13.18 -13.31
N GLY A 86 -3.28 -12.26 -12.39
CA GLY A 86 -3.48 -12.40 -10.95
C GLY A 86 -2.33 -13.13 -10.26
N VAL A 87 -2.06 -12.71 -9.02
CA VAL A 87 -1.05 -13.25 -8.10
C VAL A 87 -1.76 -13.89 -6.90
N ASP A 88 -1.37 -15.12 -6.54
CA ASP A 88 -1.75 -15.69 -5.25
C ASP A 88 -1.00 -14.95 -4.14
N PHE A 89 -1.71 -13.98 -3.55
CA PHE A 89 -1.24 -13.19 -2.43
C PHE A 89 -1.67 -13.77 -1.08
N GLN A 90 -2.41 -14.89 -1.07
CA GLN A 90 -3.17 -15.35 0.09
C GLN A 90 -4.06 -14.22 0.65
N ALA A 91 -4.82 -13.56 -0.23
CA ALA A 91 -5.68 -12.46 0.18
C ALA A 91 -6.79 -12.93 1.14
N LYS A 92 -7.33 -12.01 1.95
CA LYS A 92 -8.35 -12.33 2.97
C LYS A 92 -9.60 -13.01 2.43
N ASP A 93 -9.97 -12.74 1.19
CA ASP A 93 -11.12 -13.32 0.50
C ASP A 93 -10.77 -14.56 -0.34
N GLY A 94 -9.52 -15.04 -0.27
CA GLY A 94 -9.02 -16.18 -1.02
C GLY A 94 -8.88 -15.94 -2.54
N ARG A 95 -9.12 -14.72 -3.04
CA ARG A 95 -9.06 -14.42 -4.47
C ARG A 95 -7.67 -13.91 -4.89
N PRO A 96 -7.28 -14.11 -6.17
CA PRO A 96 -6.05 -13.54 -6.70
C PRO A 96 -6.04 -12.01 -6.62
N VAL A 97 -4.84 -11.45 -6.44
CA VAL A 97 -4.58 -10.02 -6.48
C VAL A 97 -4.14 -9.61 -7.87
N HIS A 98 -4.73 -8.56 -8.41
CA HIS A 98 -4.40 -8.00 -9.71
C HIS A 98 -3.68 -6.65 -9.61
N LEU A 99 -4.03 -5.85 -8.61
CA LEU A 99 -3.47 -4.51 -8.41
C LEU A 99 -2.70 -4.49 -7.08
N ILE A 100 -1.43 -4.12 -7.16
CA ILE A 100 -0.49 -4.14 -6.04
C ILE A 100 0.04 -2.72 -5.89
N LEU A 101 -0.08 -2.14 -4.69
CA LEU A 101 0.54 -0.86 -4.39
C LEU A 101 1.57 -1.03 -3.27
N VAL A 102 2.85 -0.97 -3.63
CA VAL A 102 3.95 -1.14 -2.67
C VAL A 102 4.32 0.22 -2.07
N ALA A 103 4.47 0.29 -0.75
CA ALA A 103 4.80 1.53 -0.06
C ALA A 103 6.06 1.40 0.83
N PHE A 104 7.02 2.29 0.63
CA PHE A 104 8.25 2.41 1.41
C PHE A 104 8.29 3.74 2.15
N ALA A 105 8.74 3.74 3.40
CA ALA A 105 9.03 4.96 4.14
C ALA A 105 10.08 4.72 5.23
N SER A 106 10.74 5.79 5.68
CA SER A 106 11.63 5.69 6.85
C SER A 106 10.82 5.58 8.15
N PRO A 107 11.36 4.92 9.20
CA PRO A 107 10.71 4.85 10.51
C PRO A 107 10.34 6.21 11.09
N ARG A 108 11.10 7.27 10.74
CA ARG A 108 10.87 8.66 11.16
C ARG A 108 9.65 9.31 10.49
N LYS A 109 9.12 8.73 9.40
CA LYS A 109 7.96 9.23 8.64
C LYS A 109 6.72 8.34 8.80
N LYS A 110 6.60 7.61 9.92
CA LYS A 110 5.52 6.64 10.17
C LYS A 110 4.10 7.19 10.03
N ASN A 111 3.78 8.33 10.65
CA ASN A 111 2.41 8.90 10.58
C ASN A 111 2.05 9.30 9.14
N PHE A 112 3.03 9.86 8.43
CA PHE A 112 2.90 10.20 7.02
C PHE A 112 2.65 8.96 6.14
N PHE A 113 3.39 7.88 6.40
CA PHE A 113 3.24 6.60 5.72
C PHE A 113 1.83 5.99 5.87
N ILE A 114 1.30 6.01 7.09
CA ILE A 114 -0.02 5.45 7.38
C ILE A 114 -1.14 6.22 6.63
N GLN A 115 -1.03 7.55 6.53
CA GLN A 115 -1.96 8.37 5.76
C GLN A 115 -1.91 8.03 4.27
N CYS A 116 -0.71 7.84 3.73
CA CYS A 116 -0.53 7.44 2.34
C CYS A 116 -1.22 6.11 2.04
N LEU A 117 -1.05 5.14 2.94
CA LEU A 117 -1.66 3.82 2.83
C LEU A 117 -3.19 3.87 2.84
N TYR A 118 -3.78 4.70 3.70
CA TYR A 118 -5.23 4.88 3.76
C TYR A 118 -5.80 5.40 2.43
N HIS A 119 -5.24 6.48 1.89
CA HIS A 119 -5.71 7.08 0.64
C HIS A 119 -5.56 6.15 -0.56
N ALA A 120 -4.43 5.45 -0.62
CA ALA A 120 -4.19 4.43 -1.61
C ALA A 120 -5.31 3.37 -1.63
N VAL A 121 -5.61 2.79 -0.46
CA VAL A 121 -6.66 1.77 -0.33
C VAL A 121 -8.02 2.30 -0.76
N GLN A 122 -8.39 3.52 -0.37
CA GLN A 122 -9.70 4.10 -0.71
C GLN A 122 -9.87 4.33 -2.22
N VAL A 123 -8.82 4.83 -2.89
CA VAL A 123 -8.82 5.04 -4.34
C VAL A 123 -8.95 3.71 -5.07
N LEU A 124 -8.23 2.69 -4.61
CA LEU A 124 -8.24 1.38 -5.22
C LEU A 124 -9.60 0.66 -5.02
N LYS A 125 -10.27 0.84 -3.89
CA LYS A 125 -11.58 0.22 -3.62
C LYS A 125 -12.74 0.68 -4.52
N ASP A 126 -12.58 1.76 -5.28
CA ASP A 126 -13.59 2.22 -6.22
C ASP A 126 -13.64 1.30 -7.47
N PRO A 127 -14.74 0.57 -7.73
CA PRO A 127 -14.82 -0.38 -8.83
C PRO A 127 -14.60 0.25 -10.21
N GLU A 128 -15.00 1.51 -10.38
CA GLU A 128 -14.75 2.26 -11.61
C GLU A 128 -13.25 2.52 -11.79
N GLN A 129 -12.57 2.90 -10.71
CA GLN A 129 -11.12 3.09 -10.74
C GLN A 129 -10.38 1.77 -10.93
N PHE A 130 -10.78 0.69 -10.24
CA PHE A 130 -10.24 -0.65 -10.46
C PHE A 130 -10.26 -0.99 -11.95
N ARG A 131 -11.44 -0.89 -12.58
CA ARG A 131 -11.63 -1.21 -13.99
C ARG A 131 -10.73 -0.37 -14.88
N ARG A 132 -10.62 0.94 -14.61
CA ARG A 132 -9.77 1.85 -15.39
C ARG A 132 -8.28 1.55 -15.20
N LEU A 133 -7.84 1.20 -14.00
CA LEU A 133 -6.46 0.79 -13.71
C LEU A 133 -6.11 -0.55 -14.37
N MET A 134 -7.07 -1.48 -14.44
CA MET A 134 -6.90 -2.73 -15.19
C MET A 134 -6.81 -2.51 -16.71
N GLN A 135 -7.42 -1.45 -17.23
CA GLN A 135 -7.44 -1.13 -18.66
C GLN A 135 -6.32 -0.17 -19.10
N ALA A 136 -5.66 0.52 -18.17
CA ALA A 136 -4.61 1.48 -18.49
C ALA A 136 -3.47 0.83 -19.30
N ALA A 137 -3.16 1.36 -20.46
CA ALA A 137 -2.12 0.82 -21.33
C ALA A 137 -0.72 1.34 -20.95
N THR A 138 -0.64 2.49 -20.28
CA THR A 138 0.64 3.17 -20.00
C THR A 138 0.75 3.67 -18.55
N PRO A 139 1.99 3.90 -18.06
CA PRO A 139 2.22 4.53 -16.76
C PRO A 139 1.50 5.86 -16.57
N GLU A 140 1.46 6.70 -17.61
CA GLU A 140 0.81 8.01 -17.59
C GLU A 140 -0.70 7.87 -17.40
N GLU A 141 -1.31 6.87 -18.04
CA GLU A 141 -2.73 6.58 -17.86
C GLU A 141 -3.03 6.13 -16.43
N VAL A 142 -2.18 5.31 -15.82
CA VAL A 142 -2.31 4.94 -14.40
C VAL A 142 -2.28 6.18 -13.51
N LEU A 143 -1.26 7.05 -13.69
CA LEU A 143 -1.16 8.30 -12.92
C LEU A 143 -2.38 9.19 -13.11
N SER A 144 -2.89 9.31 -14.35
CA SER A 144 -4.12 10.05 -14.65
C SER A 144 -5.34 9.48 -13.93
N VAL A 145 -5.48 8.15 -13.89
CA VAL A 145 -6.60 7.49 -13.19
C VAL A 145 -6.52 7.76 -11.69
N LEU A 146 -5.35 7.59 -11.08
CA LEU A 146 -5.13 7.78 -9.65
C LEU A 146 -5.29 9.25 -9.22
N GLY A 147 -4.79 10.19 -10.01
CA GLY A 147 -4.84 11.63 -9.72
C GLY A 147 -6.22 12.27 -9.79
N ARG A 148 -7.17 11.69 -10.54
CA ARG A 148 -8.50 12.30 -10.80
C ARG A 148 -9.42 12.46 -9.57
N LYS A 149 -9.28 11.64 -8.52
CA LYS A 149 -10.18 11.64 -7.34
C LYS A 149 -9.46 11.98 -6.03
N GLU A 150 -8.36 12.71 -6.08
CA GLU A 150 -7.62 13.06 -4.87
C GLU A 150 -8.41 14.00 -3.95
N LYS A 151 -9.08 13.43 -2.94
CA LYS A 151 -9.76 14.19 -1.90
C LYS A 151 -8.76 14.56 -0.79
N PRO A 152 -8.84 15.78 -0.22
CA PRO A 152 -8.07 16.14 0.97
C PRO A 152 -8.32 15.12 2.10
N VAL A 153 -7.25 14.73 2.80
CA VAL A 153 -7.37 13.93 4.03
C VAL A 153 -8.11 14.77 5.06
N ASP A 154 -9.20 14.25 5.61
CA ASP A 154 -9.81 14.88 6.78
C ASP A 154 -8.82 14.86 7.94
N ARG A 155 -8.55 16.03 8.53
CA ARG A 155 -7.66 16.14 9.70
C ARG A 155 -8.16 15.33 10.89
N ALA A 156 -9.46 15.05 11.00
CA ALA A 156 -10.02 14.19 12.05
C ALA A 156 -9.56 12.72 11.94
N LEU A 157 -9.21 12.24 10.75
CA LEU A 157 -8.58 10.92 10.55
C LEU A 157 -7.09 10.92 10.93
N LEU A 158 -6.51 12.11 11.14
CA LEU A 158 -5.10 12.32 11.52
C LEU A 158 -4.93 12.42 13.03
N GLU A 159 -6.01 12.66 13.77
CA GLU A 159 -6.00 12.52 15.22
C GLU A 159 -6.05 11.03 15.57
N PRO A 160 -5.27 10.56 16.56
CA PRO A 160 -5.43 9.20 17.04
C PRO A 160 -6.89 9.05 17.49
N ALA A 161 -7.65 8.19 16.81
CA ALA A 161 -9.09 8.02 17.02
C ALA A 161 -9.49 7.62 18.45
N VAL A 162 -8.52 7.37 19.34
CA VAL A 162 -8.75 7.20 20.77
C VAL A 162 -7.57 7.76 21.57
N THR A 163 -7.81 8.79 22.37
CA THR A 163 -6.91 9.18 23.48
C THR A 163 -7.35 8.40 24.71
N ILE A 164 -6.90 7.15 24.83
CA ILE A 164 -7.14 6.36 26.04
C ILE A 164 -6.15 6.83 27.10
N SER A 165 -6.62 7.09 28.33
CA SER A 165 -5.72 7.41 29.45
C SER A 165 -4.70 6.29 29.67
N LYS A 166 -3.49 6.62 30.13
CA LYS A 166 -2.43 5.64 30.47
C LYS A 166 -2.87 4.65 31.55
N ASP A 167 -3.89 5.03 32.32
CA ASP A 167 -4.42 4.24 33.44
C ASP A 167 -5.53 3.26 32.99
N ASP A 168 -5.99 3.33 31.74
CA ASP A 168 -6.99 2.40 31.21
C ASP A 168 -6.33 1.04 30.90
N PRO A 169 -6.86 -0.08 31.41
CA PRO A 169 -6.28 -1.41 31.21
C PRO A 169 -6.21 -1.85 29.74
N ARG A 170 -6.96 -1.20 28.84
CA ARG A 170 -6.91 -1.40 27.39
C ARG A 170 -5.74 -0.65 26.73
N TRP A 171 -5.07 0.28 27.41
CA TRP A 171 -3.86 0.99 26.94
C TRP A 171 -2.75 0.03 26.50
N LYS A 172 -2.61 -1.10 27.21
CA LYS A 172 -1.66 -2.17 26.88
C LYS A 172 -1.91 -2.80 25.50
N TRP A 173 -3.15 -2.76 25.00
CA TRP A 173 -3.58 -3.41 23.76
C TRP A 173 -3.96 -2.41 22.65
N LEU A 174 -4.33 -1.17 22.99
CA LEU A 174 -4.88 -0.16 22.07
C LEU A 174 -4.04 1.13 21.95
N ASN A 175 -2.75 1.08 22.32
CA ASN A 175 -1.78 2.16 22.09
C ASN A 175 -1.91 2.74 20.65
N PRO A 176 -1.72 4.06 20.41
CA PRO A 176 -1.94 4.76 19.12
C PRO A 176 -1.32 4.12 17.87
N ARG A 177 -0.47 3.11 18.04
CA ARG A 177 0.04 2.19 17.01
C ARG A 177 -1.04 1.38 16.26
N GLN A 178 -2.28 1.27 16.74
CA GLN A 178 -3.34 0.45 16.10
C GLN A 178 -4.57 1.23 15.58
N ALA A 179 -4.68 2.55 15.77
CA ALA A 179 -5.86 3.31 15.33
C ALA A 179 -6.14 3.18 13.82
N VAL A 180 -5.10 3.07 12.99
CA VAL A 180 -5.26 2.80 11.55
C VAL A 180 -5.40 1.32 11.23
N GLY A 181 -4.92 0.42 12.09
CA GLY A 181 -5.22 -1.01 11.98
C GLY A 181 -6.70 -1.31 12.19
N ALA A 182 -7.33 -0.70 13.21
CA ALA A 182 -8.76 -0.81 13.47
C ALA A 182 -9.61 -0.14 12.37
N TYR A 183 -9.18 1.01 11.87
CA TYR A 183 -9.83 1.67 10.74
C TYR A 183 -9.69 0.86 9.44
N LEU A 184 -8.50 0.35 9.10
CA LEU A 184 -8.30 -0.50 7.92
C LEU A 184 -9.01 -1.85 8.06
N ALA A 185 -9.11 -2.39 9.27
CA ALA A 185 -9.91 -3.58 9.56
C ALA A 185 -11.41 -3.31 9.35
N ARG A 186 -11.91 -2.16 9.82
CA ARG A 186 -13.30 -1.73 9.61
C ARG A 186 -13.62 -1.43 8.14
N ALA A 187 -12.73 -0.70 7.47
CA ALA A 187 -12.86 -0.44 6.03
C ALA A 187 -12.75 -1.74 5.21
N ALA A 188 -11.99 -2.74 5.68
CA ALA A 188 -11.93 -4.06 5.05
C ALA A 188 -13.20 -4.89 5.31
N SER A 189 -13.81 -4.79 6.51
CA SER A 189 -15.07 -5.48 6.80
C SER A 189 -16.27 -4.89 6.05
N GLU A 190 -16.30 -3.57 5.82
CA GLU A 190 -17.34 -2.92 5.01
C GLU A 190 -17.25 -3.23 3.51
N VAL A 191 -16.14 -3.82 3.06
CA VAL A 191 -15.94 -4.29 1.66
C VAL A 191 -16.28 -5.78 1.49
N LEU A 192 -16.41 -6.51 2.60
CA LEU A 192 -16.75 -7.94 2.62
C LEU A 192 -18.22 -8.21 3.01
N ALA A 193 -19.00 -7.16 3.27
CA ALA A 193 -20.45 -7.20 3.49
C ALA A 193 -21.19 -6.76 2.22
#